data_AF-A0A8J3N6M9-F1
#
_entry.id   AF-A0A8J3N6M9-F1
#
_cell.length_a   1.000
_cell.length_b   1.000
_cell.length_c   1.000
_cell.angle_alpha   90.00
_cell.angle_beta   90.00
_cell.angle_gamma   90.00
#
_symmetry.space_group_name_H-M   'P 1'
#
loop_
_entity.id
_entity.type
_entity.pdbx_description
1 polymer ?
#
loop_
_entity_poly.entity_id
_entity_poly.type
_entity_poly.pdbx_seq_one_letter_code
_entity_poly.pdbx_strand_id
1 'polypeptide(L)' 'MELRQVKYLNNLTKPGMGFFSDLTARRTLQGYEIMNMMRKGQFHGVAKGDVEGQVAFVATLFGVVA' A
#
# COMPACT_ATOMS: atom_id res chain seq x y z
N MET A 1 -8.43 5.08 -20.72
CA MET A 1 -7.63 4.27 -19.77
C MET A 1 -8.37 3.95 -18.45
N GLU A 2 -9.48 4.63 -18.13
CA GLU A 2 -10.18 4.50 -16.84
C GLU A 2 -10.84 3.14 -16.53
N LEU A 3 -11.55 2.52 -17.49
CA LEU A 3 -12.36 1.32 -17.22
C LEU A 3 -11.56 0.10 -16.75
N ARG A 4 -10.29 -0.02 -17.18
CA ARG A 4 -9.42 -1.14 -16.78
C ARG A 4 -8.96 -1.03 -15.33
N GLN A 5 -8.63 0.19 -14.88
CA GLN A 5 -8.22 0.40 -13.49
C GLN A 5 -9.40 0.20 -12.54
N VAL A 6 -10.58 0.73 -12.85
CA VAL A 6 -11.79 0.55 -12.01
C VAL A 6 -12.12 -0.93 -11.88
N LYS A 7 -12.05 -1.71 -12.98
CA LYS A 7 -12.29 -3.16 -12.94
C LYS A 7 -11.24 -3.91 -12.11
N TYR A 8 -9.96 -3.53 -12.23
CA TYR A 8 -8.88 -4.12 -11.43
C TYR A 8 -9.07 -3.86 -9.94
N LEU A 9 -9.40 -2.62 -9.57
CA LEU A 9 -9.72 -2.24 -8.20
C LEU A 9 -10.94 -2.98 -7.65
N ASN A 10 -12.05 -3.03 -8.38
CA ASN A 10 -13.24 -3.78 -7.92
C ASN A 10 -12.96 -5.27 -7.65
N ASN A 11 -12.06 -5.89 -8.42
CA ASN A 11 -11.63 -7.27 -8.19
C ASN A 11 -10.82 -7.44 -6.89
N LEU A 12 -10.02 -6.44 -6.52
CA LEU A 12 -9.20 -6.45 -5.31
C LEU A 12 -10.02 -6.06 -4.07
N THR A 13 -10.85 -5.03 -4.19
CA THR A 13 -11.58 -4.45 -3.07
C THR A 13 -12.84 -5.22 -2.74
N LYS A 14 -13.49 -5.87 -3.72
CA LYS A 14 -14.84 -6.46 -3.63
C LYS A 14 -15.87 -5.44 -3.08
N PRO A 15 -17.08 -5.32 -3.67
CA PRO A 15 -18.07 -4.34 -3.20
C PRO A 15 -18.44 -4.42 -1.69
N GLY A 16 -18.16 -5.56 -1.03
CA GLY A 16 -18.46 -5.80 0.38
C GLY A 16 -17.36 -5.55 1.42
N MET A 17 -16.16 -5.06 1.05
CA MET A 17 -15.09 -4.79 2.06
C MET A 17 -15.26 -3.44 2.81
N GLY A 18 -16.32 -2.67 2.53
CA GLY A 18 -16.60 -1.43 3.27
C GLY A 18 -15.72 -0.24 2.88
N PHE A 19 -15.05 -0.28 1.72
CA PHE A 19 -14.36 0.90 1.19
C PHE A 19 -15.39 1.91 0.67
N PHE A 20 -15.55 3.02 1.39
CA PHE A 20 -16.55 4.06 1.08
C PHE A 20 -16.26 4.85 -0.21
N SER A 21 -15.05 4.77 -0.77
CA SER A 21 -14.70 5.42 -2.04
C SER A 21 -13.55 4.71 -2.76
N ASP A 22 -13.49 4.85 -4.10
CA ASP A 22 -12.39 4.38 -4.94
C ASP A 22 -11.03 4.94 -4.49
N LEU A 23 -10.99 6.21 -4.07
CA LEU A 23 -9.77 6.84 -3.58
C LEU A 23 -9.28 6.19 -2.29
N THR A 24 -10.21 5.92 -1.35
CA THR A 24 -9.90 5.24 -0.09
C THR A 24 -9.40 3.82 -0.37
N ALA A 25 -10.08 3.09 -1.25
CA ALA A 25 -9.73 1.73 -1.58
C ALA A 25 -8.35 1.63 -2.25
N ARG A 26 -8.03 2.56 -3.16
CA ARG A 26 -6.70 2.68 -3.80
C ARG A 26 -5.60 2.91 -2.76
N ARG A 27 -5.80 3.84 -1.83
CA ARG A 27 -4.81 4.15 -0.78
C ARG A 27 -4.56 2.94 0.14
N THR A 28 -5.61 2.24 0.54
CA THR A 28 -5.48 1.03 1.37
C THR A 28 -4.75 -0.09 0.64
N LEU A 29 -5.11 -0.35 -0.63
CA LEU A 29 -4.45 -1.38 -1.43
C LEU A 29 -2.97 -1.06 -1.67
N GLN A 30 -2.62 0.19 -2.00
CA GLN A 30 -1.23 0.61 -2.12
C GLN A 30 -0.44 0.38 -0.83
N GLY A 31 -1.04 0.75 0.32
CA GLY A 31 -0.42 0.47 1.61
C GLY A 31 -0.15 -1.03 1.81
N TYR A 32 -1.13 -1.88 1.50
CA TYR A 32 -1.01 -3.33 1.63
C TYR A 32 0.09 -3.92 0.72
N GLU A 33 0.17 -3.45 -0.52
CA GLU A 33 1.22 -3.85 -1.47
C GLU A 33 2.60 -3.46 -0.96
N ILE A 34 2.75 -2.23 -0.45
CA ILE A 34 4.02 -1.74 0.07
C ILE A 34 4.47 -2.54 1.29
N MET A 35 3.57 -2.83 2.23
CA MET A 35 3.87 -3.70 3.37
C MET A 35 4.27 -5.12 2.93
N ASN A 36 3.66 -5.65 1.87
CA ASN A 36 4.01 -6.96 1.33
C ASN A 36 5.37 -6.96 0.61
N MET A 37 5.70 -5.91 -0.15
CA MET A 37 7.01 -5.73 -0.78
C MET A 37 8.12 -5.60 0.26
N MET A 38 7.87 -4.84 1.34
CA MET A 38 8.77 -4.72 2.48
C MET A 38 9.01 -6.06 3.17
N ARG A 39 7.94 -6.82 3.48
CA ARG A 39 8.05 -8.18 4.04
C ARG A 39 8.89 -9.12 3.18
N LYS A 40 8.79 -8.99 1.85
CA LYS A 40 9.55 -9.79 0.89
C LYS A 40 11.00 -9.29 0.69
N GLY A 41 11.35 -8.11 1.21
CA GLY A 41 12.67 -7.50 0.99
C GLY A 41 12.88 -6.96 -0.42
N GLN A 42 11.79 -6.57 -1.10
CA GLN A 42 11.84 -6.09 -2.50
C GLN A 42 12.18 -4.59 -2.61
N PHE A 43 12.34 -3.89 -1.49
CA PHE A 43 12.74 -2.49 -1.46
C PHE A 43 14.25 -2.33 -1.54
N HIS A 44 14.72 -1.47 -2.46
CA HIS A 44 16.11 -1.00 -2.46
C HIS A 44 16.29 0.04 -1.35
N GLY A 45 17.29 -0.15 -0.49
CA GLY A 45 17.63 0.80 0.58
C GLY A 45 16.98 0.53 1.94
N VAL A 46 16.09 -0.45 2.04
CA VAL A 46 15.51 -0.90 3.32
C VAL A 46 15.73 -2.41 3.43
N ALA A 47 16.74 -2.81 4.20
CA ALA A 47 17.10 -4.22 4.30
C ALA A 47 16.02 -5.03 5.02
N LYS A 48 15.89 -6.30 4.66
CA LYS A 48 15.03 -7.25 5.39
C LYS A 48 15.63 -7.46 6.79
N GLY A 49 14.97 -6.88 7.81
CA GLY A 49 15.44 -6.91 9.21
C GLY A 49 15.93 -5.56 9.74
N ASP A 50 16.06 -4.55 8.88
CA ASP A 50 16.30 -3.16 9.28
C ASP A 50 14.98 -2.51 9.71
N VAL A 51 14.62 -2.72 10.98
CA VAL A 51 13.34 -2.23 11.54
C VAL A 51 13.29 -0.70 11.55
N GLU A 52 14.40 -0.02 11.84
CA GLU A 52 14.46 1.44 11.87
C GLU A 52 14.29 2.05 10.48
N GLY A 53 14.99 1.51 9.46
CA GLY A 53 14.82 1.92 8.08
C GLY A 53 13.41 1.64 7.54
N GLN A 54 12.80 0.52 7.95
CA GLN A 54 11.40 0.21 7.62
C GLN A 54 10.42 1.21 8.24
N VAL A 55 10.61 1.58 9.51
CA VAL A 55 9.78 2.57 10.21
C VAL A 55 9.92 3.96 9.55
N ALA A 56 11.15 4.41 9.29
CA ALA A 56 11.40 5.69 8.62
C ALA A 56 10.78 5.74 7.22
N PHE A 57 10.87 4.64 6.47
CA PHE A 57 10.25 4.52 5.16
C PHE A 57 8.72 4.60 5.21
N VAL A 58 8.08 3.90 6.16
CA VAL A 58 6.62 3.97 6.37
C VAL A 58 6.18 5.38 6.79
N ALA A 59 6.91 6.02 7.70
CA ALA A 59 6.61 7.39 8.13
C ALA A 59 6.68 8.38 6.96
N THR A 60 7.70 8.26 6.11
CA THR A 60 7.85 9.08 4.89
C THR A 60 6.73 8.82 3.89
N LEU A 61 6.39 7.55 3.66
CA LEU A 61 5.37 7.13 2.70
C LEU A 61 3.96 7.61 3.06
N PHE A 62 3.61 7.55 4.34
CA PHE A 62 2.29 7.96 4.83
C PHE A 62 2.26 9.41 5.35
N GLY A 63 3.39 10.12 5.33
CA GLY A 63 3.51 11.49 5.84
C GLY A 63 3.19 11.60 7.33
N VAL A 64 3.50 10.55 8.10
CA VAL A 64 3.27 10.54 9.55
C VAL A 64 4.48 11.20 10.20
N VAL A 65 4.27 12.23 11.00
CA VAL A 65 5.33 12.80 11.84
C VAL A 65 5.69 11.76 12.91
N ALA A 66 6.96 11.39 12.96
CA ALA A 66 7.51 10.44 13.93
C ALA A 66 7.52 11.00 15.35
#